data_AF-A0A5K3FXR9-F1
#
_entry.id   AF-A0A5K3FXR9-F1
#
_cell.length_a   1.000
_cell.length_b   1.000
_cell.length_c   1.000
_cell.angle_alpha   90.00
_cell.angle_beta   90.00
_cell.angle_gamma   90.00
#
_symmetry.space_group_name_H-M   'P 1'
#
loop_
_entity.id
_entity.type
_entity.pdbx_description
1 polymer ?
#
loop_
_entity_poly.entity_id
_entity_poly.type
_entity_poly.pdbx_seq_one_letter_code
_entity_poly.pdbx_strand_id
1 'polypeptide(L)'
;MGSYFIERCRHGVLQYTVIRPVTTIIALICEVCKVYGETNFSPKYAYLYLTVINNVSQVWALYCLVLFYQCTRTELKEMNPISKFICVKFVVFMSFWQSVLISILAASGIIGRVEAWKLYDERSIGIALQNFAICIEMFIAAVGHHFAFTAAPYQDASAPRTPCCYSWWSMLDVSDVKRDVVQHVRHVG
;
A
#
# COMPACT_ATOMS: atom_id res chain seq x y z
N MET A 1 9.77 17.24 -22.56
CA MET A 1 8.38 16.77 -22.35
C MET A 1 8.28 15.52 -21.47
N GLY A 2 9.25 14.59 -21.50
CA GLY A 2 9.21 13.37 -20.66
C GLY A 2 9.25 13.59 -19.15
N SER A 3 10.05 14.57 -18.66
CA SER A 3 10.19 14.84 -17.21
C SER A 3 8.87 15.23 -16.55
N TYR A 4 8.03 16.02 -17.24
CA TYR A 4 6.72 16.44 -16.74
C TYR A 4 5.74 15.27 -16.57
N PHE A 5 5.81 14.29 -17.49
CA PHE A 5 5.00 13.08 -17.39
C PHE A 5 5.45 12.18 -16.23
N ILE A 6 6.76 12.05 -16.04
CA ILE A 6 7.36 11.30 -14.93
C ILE A 6 6.99 11.94 -13.59
N GLU A 7 7.09 13.27 -13.47
CA GLU A 7 6.68 14.00 -12.27
C GLU A 7 5.19 13.79 -11.97
N ARG A 8 4.31 13.89 -12.98
CA ARG A 8 2.88 13.62 -12.80
C ARG A 8 2.59 12.18 -12.35
N CYS A 9 3.29 11.18 -12.91
CA CYS A 9 3.14 9.79 -12.48
C CYS A 9 3.63 9.60 -11.04
N ARG A 10 4.78 10.19 -10.69
CA ARG A 10 5.31 10.19 -9.32
C ARG A 10 4.31 10.78 -8.34
N HIS A 11 3.70 11.92 -8.69
CA HIS A 11 2.68 12.57 -7.89
C HIS A 11 1.42 11.74 -7.73
N GLY A 12 0.93 11.09 -8.80
CA GLY A 12 -0.23 10.21 -8.72
C GLY A 12 -0.02 9.01 -7.79
N VAL A 13 1.18 8.43 -7.77
CA VAL A 13 1.54 7.35 -6.84
C VAL A 13 1.65 7.87 -5.40
N LEU A 14 2.29 9.03 -5.19
CA LEU A 14 2.48 9.63 -3.86
C LEU A 14 1.14 10.00 -3.20
N GLN A 15 0.16 10.43 -4.00
CA GLN A 15 -1.17 10.82 -3.54
C GLN A 15 -1.87 9.67 -2.80
N TYR A 16 -1.75 8.43 -3.30
CA TYR A 16 -2.34 7.26 -2.64
C TYR A 16 -1.72 6.96 -1.28
N THR A 17 -0.40 7.09 -1.17
CA THR A 17 0.34 6.90 0.09
C THR A 17 -0.08 7.89 1.17
N VAL A 18 -0.55 9.09 0.79
CA VAL A 18 -1.09 10.10 1.74
C VAL A 18 -2.58 9.89 2.00
N ILE A 19 -3.37 9.58 0.97
CA ILE A 19 -4.82 9.35 1.11
C ILE A 19 -5.08 8.19 2.08
N ARG A 20 -4.33 7.10 1.97
CA ARG A 20 -4.56 5.90 2.78
C ARG A 20 -4.49 6.14 4.30
N PRO A 21 -3.41 6.70 4.89
CA PRO A 21 -3.38 7.02 6.32
C PRO A 21 -4.42 8.07 6.72
N VAL A 22 -4.72 9.05 5.87
CA VAL A 22 -5.80 10.02 6.14
C VAL A 22 -7.15 9.31 6.24
N THR A 23 -7.47 8.41 5.30
CA THR A 23 -8.70 7.61 5.35
C THR A 23 -8.74 6.69 6.57
N THR A 24 -7.59 6.15 7.02
CA THR A 24 -7.50 5.35 8.25
C THR A 24 -7.73 6.19 9.51
N ILE A 25 -7.21 7.42 9.58
CA ILE A 25 -7.47 8.32 10.70
C ILE A 25 -8.95 8.70 10.76
N ILE A 26 -9.55 9.01 9.60
CA ILE A 26 -10.99 9.28 9.50
C ILE A 26 -11.80 8.05 9.94
N ALA A 27 -11.37 6.85 9.52
CA ALA A 27 -11.97 5.59 9.94
C ALA A 27 -11.98 5.45 11.47
N LEU A 28 -10.81 5.60 12.11
CA LEU A 28 -10.67 5.52 13.56
C LEU A 28 -11.53 6.54 14.31
N ILE A 29 -11.57 7.79 13.84
CA ILE A 29 -12.40 8.84 14.45
C ILE A 29 -13.88 8.47 14.36
N CYS A 30 -14.34 8.03 13.18
CA CYS A 30 -15.73 7.64 13.00
C CYS A 30 -16.10 6.37 13.79
N GLU A 31 -15.15 5.47 14.05
CA GLU A 31 -15.30 4.31 14.94
C GLU A 31 -15.45 4.71 16.40
N VAL A 32 -14.59 5.61 16.89
CA VAL A 32 -14.68 6.17 18.25
C VAL A 32 -15.98 6.94 18.46
N CYS A 33 -16.48 7.64 17.45
CA CYS A 33 -17.75 8.36 17.52
C CYS A 33 -18.99 7.45 17.43
N LYS A 34 -18.84 6.12 17.29
CA LYS A 34 -19.93 5.14 17.08
C LYS A 34 -20.85 5.42 15.88
N VAL A 35 -20.47 6.34 14.99
CA VAL A 35 -21.17 6.67 13.74
C VAL A 35 -20.67 5.79 12.58
N TYR A 36 -19.62 4.99 12.81
CA TYR A 36 -19.20 3.94 11.87
C TYR A 36 -20.33 2.98 11.54
N GLY A 37 -21.19 2.71 12.53
CA GLY A 37 -22.31 1.79 12.47
C GLY A 37 -21.94 0.51 11.75
N GLU A 38 -21.27 -0.38 12.50
CA GLU A 38 -20.94 -1.74 12.08
C GLU A 38 -22.20 -2.60 11.87
N THR A 39 -23.16 -2.20 11.03
CA THR A 39 -24.39 -3.00 10.92
C THR A 39 -25.22 -2.85 9.66
N ASN A 40 -24.99 -1.90 8.76
CA ASN A 40 -25.84 -1.82 7.55
C ASN A 40 -25.07 -1.35 6.32
N PHE A 41 -25.25 -2.07 5.19
CA PHE A 41 -24.93 -1.62 3.82
C PHE A 41 -25.87 -0.48 3.38
N SER A 42 -26.10 0.48 4.27
CA SER A 42 -26.89 1.67 3.99
C SER A 42 -25.92 2.81 3.64
N PRO A 43 -26.23 3.67 2.66
CA PRO A 43 -25.44 4.85 2.29
C PRO A 43 -25.34 5.93 3.40
N LYS A 44 -25.66 5.59 4.66
CA LYS A 44 -25.53 6.45 5.84
C LYS A 44 -24.24 6.23 6.62
N TYR A 45 -23.46 5.19 6.33
CA TYR A 45 -22.26 4.83 7.10
C TYR A 45 -20.96 5.15 6.36
N ALA A 46 -20.00 5.74 7.06
CA ALA A 46 -18.72 6.21 6.51
C ALA A 46 -17.89 5.09 5.86
N TYR A 47 -18.08 3.84 6.32
CA TYR A 47 -17.31 2.68 5.86
C TYR A 47 -17.39 2.44 4.34
N LEU A 48 -18.58 2.54 3.73
CA LEU A 48 -18.76 2.31 2.30
C LEU A 48 -18.06 3.39 1.48
N TYR A 49 -18.19 4.66 1.87
CA TYR A 49 -17.52 5.78 1.21
C TYR A 49 -16.01 5.68 1.32
N LEU A 50 -15.47 5.37 2.50
CA LEU A 50 -14.03 5.20 2.71
C LEU A 50 -13.49 4.02 1.89
N THR A 51 -14.24 2.91 1.82
CA THR A 51 -13.87 1.73 1.02
C THR A 51 -13.85 2.05 -0.47
N VAL A 52 -14.85 2.74 -0.99
CA VAL A 52 -14.92 3.15 -2.41
C VAL A 52 -13.79 4.11 -2.75
N ILE A 53 -13.56 5.13 -1.92
CA ILE A 53 -12.47 6.11 -2.11
C ILE A 53 -11.11 5.40 -2.15
N ASN A 54 -10.86 4.49 -1.20
CA ASN A 54 -9.60 3.76 -1.13
C ASN A 54 -9.40 2.85 -2.37
N ASN A 55 -10.46 2.18 -2.85
CA ASN A 55 -10.39 1.36 -4.06
C ASN A 55 -10.12 2.21 -5.31
N VAL A 56 -10.83 3.32 -5.52
CA VAL A 56 -10.60 4.22 -6.66
C VAL A 56 -9.19 4.79 -6.63
N SER A 57 -8.73 5.22 -5.45
CA SER A 57 -7.38 5.75 -5.28
C SER A 57 -6.31 4.69 -5.56
N GLN A 58 -6.54 3.43 -5.16
CA GLN A 58 -5.64 2.31 -5.43
C GLN A 58 -5.57 1.97 -6.93
N VAL A 59 -6.70 1.96 -7.65
CA VAL A 59 -6.72 1.73 -9.10
C VAL A 59 -5.96 2.84 -9.83
N TRP A 60 -6.17 4.09 -9.44
CA TRP A 60 -5.46 5.24 -10.02
C TRP A 60 -3.94 5.15 -9.79
N ALA A 61 -3.52 4.84 -8.57
CA ALA A 61 -2.10 4.69 -8.25
C ALA A 61 -1.44 3.57 -9.07
N LEU A 62 -2.10 2.42 -9.19
CA LEU A 62 -1.62 1.30 -9.99
C LEU A 62 -1.50 1.67 -11.48
N TYR A 63 -2.45 2.46 -12.00
CA TYR A 63 -2.39 2.96 -13.37
C TYR A 63 -1.17 3.87 -13.59
N CYS A 64 -0.94 4.85 -12.71
CA CYS A 64 0.24 5.72 -12.77
C CYS A 64 1.56 4.92 -12.66
N LEU A 65 1.60 3.89 -11.82
CA LEU A 65 2.77 3.04 -11.64
C LEU A 65 3.08 2.23 -12.90
N VAL A 66 2.06 1.68 -13.57
CA VAL A 66 2.20 0.98 -14.86
C VAL A 66 2.70 1.91 -15.95
N LEU A 67 2.15 3.13 -16.04
CA LEU A 67 2.60 4.15 -16.99
C LEU A 67 4.07 4.55 -16.74
N PHE A 68 4.43 4.80 -15.49
CA PHE A 68 5.80 5.11 -15.11
C PHE A 68 6.77 3.99 -15.52
N TYR A 69 6.39 2.74 -15.27
CA TYR A 69 7.18 1.57 -15.67
C TYR A 69 7.36 1.47 -17.19
N GLN A 70 6.31 1.70 -17.98
CA GLN A 70 6.44 1.68 -19.44
C GLN A 70 7.44 2.72 -19.95
N CYS A 71 7.51 3.90 -19.31
CA CYS A 71 8.45 4.95 -19.68
C CYS A 71 9.88 4.69 -19.18
N THR A 72 10.06 4.07 -18.01
CA THR A 72 11.40 3.84 -17.42
C THR A 72 12.02 2.50 -17.77
N ARG A 73 11.29 1.58 -18.41
CA ARG A 73 11.79 0.24 -18.79
C ARG A 73 13.02 0.28 -19.72
N THR A 74 13.13 1.30 -20.57
CA THR A 74 14.23 1.43 -21.54
C THR A 74 15.50 1.96 -20.88
N GLU A 75 15.35 2.97 -20.01
CA GLU A 75 16.46 3.62 -19.32
C GLU A 75 17.06 2.73 -18.22
N LEU A 76 16.25 1.88 -17.57
CA LEU A 76 16.72 0.98 -16.51
C LEU A 76 17.08 -0.43 -16.98
N LYS A 77 17.19 -0.70 -18.29
CA LYS A 77 17.39 -2.07 -18.81
C LYS A 77 18.60 -2.78 -18.21
N GLU A 78 19.64 -2.05 -17.83
CA GLU A 78 20.85 -2.58 -17.18
C GLU A 78 20.65 -3.02 -15.72
N MET A 79 19.59 -2.56 -15.04
CA MET A 79 19.34 -2.81 -13.60
C MET A 79 18.19 -3.78 -13.30
N ASN A 80 17.75 -4.58 -14.29
CA ASN A 80 16.62 -5.51 -14.19
C ASN A 80 15.34 -4.87 -13.58
N PRO A 81 14.73 -3.88 -14.26
CA PRO A 81 13.61 -3.10 -13.70
C PRO A 81 12.33 -3.93 -13.57
N ILE A 82 12.23 -4.99 -14.37
CA ILE A 82 11.05 -5.87 -14.44
C ILE A 82 10.86 -6.62 -13.12
N SER A 83 11.92 -7.17 -12.55
CA SER A 83 11.84 -7.95 -11.30
C SER A 83 11.42 -7.07 -10.11
N LYS A 84 11.93 -5.84 -10.03
CA LYS A 84 11.56 -4.86 -8.99
C LYS A 84 10.09 -4.46 -9.10
N PHE A 85 9.62 -4.19 -10.31
CA PHE A 85 8.23 -3.83 -10.55
C PHE A 85 7.26 -4.98 -10.28
N ILE A 86 7.59 -6.19 -10.75
CA ILE A 86 6.78 -7.39 -10.49
C ILE A 86 6.69 -7.66 -9.00
N CYS A 87 7.78 -7.47 -8.25
CA CYS A 87 7.79 -7.64 -6.80
C CYS A 87 6.76 -6.73 -6.12
N VAL A 88 6.78 -5.42 -6.38
CA VAL A 88 5.80 -4.48 -5.81
C VAL A 88 4.38 -4.79 -6.29
N LYS A 89 4.20 -5.09 -7.59
CA LYS A 89 2.88 -5.35 -8.18
C LYS A 89 2.26 -6.64 -7.63
N PHE A 90 3.06 -7.68 -7.42
CA PHE A 90 2.60 -8.97 -6.90
C PHE A 90 1.99 -8.83 -5.51
N VAL A 91 2.65 -8.06 -4.64
CA VAL A 91 2.17 -7.80 -3.27
C VAL A 91 0.83 -7.08 -3.30
N VAL A 92 0.69 -6.01 -4.08
CA VAL A 92 -0.59 -5.27 -4.15
C VAL A 92 -1.70 -6.14 -4.74
N PHE A 93 -1.38 -6.99 -5.72
CA PHE A 93 -2.35 -7.88 -6.35
C PHE A 93 -2.82 -8.98 -5.40
N MET A 94 -1.90 -9.66 -4.71
CA MET A 94 -2.25 -10.73 -3.78
C MET A 94 -3.07 -10.21 -2.61
N SER A 95 -2.65 -9.11 -2.00
CA SER A 95 -3.39 -8.45 -0.91
C SER A 95 -4.81 -8.02 -1.34
N PHE A 96 -5.00 -7.58 -2.59
CA PHE A 96 -6.33 -7.27 -3.12
C PHE A 96 -7.22 -8.51 -3.26
N TRP A 97 -6.70 -9.59 -3.87
CA TRP A 97 -7.46 -10.82 -4.05
C TRP A 97 -7.80 -11.51 -2.73
N GLN A 98 -6.91 -11.45 -1.73
CA GLN A 98 -7.20 -11.89 -0.38
C GLN A 98 -8.37 -11.11 0.23
N SER A 99 -8.38 -9.79 0.11
CA SER A 99 -9.48 -8.96 0.61
C SER A 99 -10.81 -9.31 -0.05
N VAL A 100 -10.81 -9.57 -1.37
CA VAL A 100 -12.02 -9.98 -2.11
C VAL A 100 -12.47 -11.38 -1.68
N LEU A 101 -11.56 -12.35 -1.61
CA LEU A 101 -11.85 -13.72 -1.19
C LEU A 101 -12.45 -13.76 0.21
N ILE A 102 -11.90 -13.02 1.17
CA ILE A 102 -12.42 -12.95 2.54
C ILE A 102 -13.78 -12.25 2.58
N SER A 103 -13.99 -11.21 1.78
CA SER A 103 -15.30 -10.55 1.67
C SER A 103 -16.38 -11.50 1.13
N ILE A 104 -16.03 -12.34 0.14
CA ILE A 104 -16.91 -13.38 -0.39
C ILE A 104 -17.12 -14.50 0.65
N LEU A 105 -16.09 -14.89 1.39
CA LEU A 105 -16.18 -15.91 2.44
C LEU A 105 -17.11 -15.45 3.58
N ALA A 106 -17.00 -14.19 3.98
CA ALA A 106 -17.90 -13.55 4.95
C ALA A 106 -19.33 -13.45 4.42
N ALA A 107 -19.52 -13.14 3.13
CA ALA A 107 -20.85 -13.06 2.51
C ALA A 107 -21.51 -14.43 2.29
N SER A 108 -20.73 -15.50 2.15
CA SER A 108 -21.23 -16.86 1.89
C SER A 108 -21.60 -17.64 3.16
N GLY A 109 -21.41 -17.06 4.35
CA GLY A 109 -21.82 -17.67 5.64
C GLY A 109 -21.12 -18.99 5.99
N ILE A 110 -20.02 -19.34 5.28
CA ILE A 110 -19.27 -20.58 5.51
C ILE A 110 -18.60 -20.57 6.90
N ILE A 111 -18.32 -19.39 7.45
CA ILE A 111 -17.71 -19.20 8.78
C ILE A 111 -18.67 -19.53 9.92
N GLY A 112 -19.99 -19.42 9.74
CA GLY A 112 -20.99 -19.77 10.74
C GLY A 112 -21.15 -21.28 11.03
N ARG A 113 -20.52 -22.16 10.25
CA ARG A 113 -20.67 -23.63 10.38
C ARG A 113 -19.71 -24.30 11.34
N VAL A 114 -18.68 -23.61 11.83
CA VAL A 114 -17.69 -24.21 12.73
C VAL A 114 -18.07 -23.91 14.18
N GLU A 115 -18.52 -24.92 14.92
CA GLU A 115 -19.04 -24.77 16.29
C GLU A 115 -18.05 -24.12 17.27
N ALA A 116 -16.74 -24.20 17.03
CA ALA A 116 -15.69 -23.59 17.85
C ALA A 116 -15.72 -22.04 17.87
N TRP A 117 -16.45 -21.41 16.94
CA TRP A 117 -16.42 -19.95 16.73
C TRP A 117 -17.73 -19.24 17.10
N LYS A 118 -18.72 -19.94 17.66
CA LYS A 118 -20.04 -19.40 18.01
C LYS A 118 -20.02 -18.20 19.00
N LEU A 119 -18.91 -17.97 19.70
CA LEU A 119 -18.74 -16.82 20.60
C LEU A 119 -18.21 -15.55 19.90
N TYR A 120 -17.76 -15.64 18.65
CA TYR A 120 -17.16 -14.53 17.90
C TYR A 120 -17.97 -14.20 16.65
N ASP A 121 -18.04 -12.92 16.29
CA ASP A 121 -18.75 -12.46 15.10
C ASP A 121 -18.09 -13.00 13.83
N GLU A 122 -18.87 -13.52 12.87
CA GLU A 122 -18.35 -14.18 11.66
C GLU A 122 -17.39 -13.27 10.86
N ARG A 123 -17.61 -11.95 10.89
CA ARG A 123 -16.73 -10.97 10.26
C ARG A 123 -15.43 -10.73 11.02
N SER A 124 -15.44 -10.78 12.35
CA SER A 124 -14.21 -10.65 13.15
C SER A 124 -13.20 -11.77 12.83
N ILE A 125 -13.72 -12.96 12.53
CA ILE A 125 -12.93 -14.14 12.17
C ILE A 125 -12.37 -13.98 10.76
N GLY A 126 -13.18 -13.50 9.82
CA GLY A 126 -12.72 -13.16 8.47
C GLY A 126 -11.58 -12.13 8.49
N ILE A 127 -11.72 -11.07 9.29
CA ILE A 127 -10.69 -10.04 9.46
C ILE A 127 -9.42 -10.64 10.09
N ALA A 128 -9.55 -11.46 11.13
CA ALA A 128 -8.40 -12.11 11.76
C ALA A 128 -7.64 -13.03 10.78
N LEU A 129 -8.37 -13.81 9.97
CA LEU A 129 -7.79 -14.69 8.97
C LEU A 129 -7.11 -13.90 7.85
N GLN A 130 -7.72 -12.79 7.41
CA GLN A 130 -7.12 -11.88 6.43
C GLN A 130 -5.81 -11.29 6.97
N ASN A 131 -5.81 -10.79 8.20
CA ASN A 131 -4.62 -10.23 8.83
C ASN A 131 -3.50 -11.27 8.94
N PHE A 132 -3.84 -12.51 9.28
CA PHE A 132 -2.87 -13.60 9.33
C PHE A 132 -2.28 -13.92 7.95
N ALA A 133 -3.11 -13.98 6.90
CA ALA A 133 -2.65 -14.19 5.53
C ALA A 133 -1.73 -13.07 5.04
N ILE A 134 -2.07 -11.81 5.35
CA ILE A 134 -1.25 -10.64 5.03
C ILE A 134 0.12 -10.74 5.70
N CYS A 135 0.21 -11.16 6.98
CA CYS A 135 1.50 -11.33 7.66
C CYS A 135 2.43 -12.31 6.93
N ILE A 136 1.90 -13.44 6.46
CA ILE A 136 2.67 -14.43 5.69
C ILE A 136 3.11 -13.85 4.34
N GLU A 137 2.21 -13.15 3.65
CA GLU A 137 2.52 -12.51 2.38
C GLU A 137 3.59 -11.44 2.51
N MET A 138 3.50 -10.57 3.52
CA MET A 138 4.50 -9.53 3.78
C MET A 138 5.87 -10.12 4.09
N PHE A 139 5.94 -11.30 4.73
CA PHE A 139 7.20 -12.00 4.94
C PHE A 139 7.83 -12.46 3.62
N ILE A 140 7.05 -13.09 2.73
CA ILE A 140 7.51 -13.52 1.41
C ILE A 140 7.91 -12.30 0.57
N ALA A 141 7.13 -11.22 0.65
CA ALA A 141 7.41 -9.95 0.00
C ALA A 141 8.74 -9.36 0.46
N ALA A 142 9.02 -9.35 1.77
CA ALA A 142 10.28 -8.85 2.33
C ALA A 142 11.49 -9.62 1.77
N VAL A 143 11.39 -10.95 1.69
CA VAL A 143 12.42 -11.80 1.08
C VAL A 143 12.59 -11.46 -0.41
N GLY A 144 11.49 -11.34 -1.16
CA GLY A 144 11.51 -10.95 -2.56
C GLY A 144 12.12 -9.56 -2.81
N HIS A 145 11.80 -8.60 -1.95
CA HIS A 145 12.35 -7.24 -1.99
C HIS A 145 13.85 -7.24 -1.70
N HIS A 146 14.34 -8.08 -0.79
CA HIS A 146 15.76 -8.20 -0.51
C HIS A 146 16.55 -8.64 -1.77
N PHE A 147 16.02 -9.58 -2.56
CA PHE A 147 16.65 -10.02 -3.80
C PHE A 147 16.44 -9.04 -4.97
N ALA A 148 15.25 -8.44 -5.09
CA ALA A 148 14.94 -7.51 -6.16
C ALA A 148 15.69 -6.17 -6.02
N PHE A 149 15.92 -5.71 -4.78
CA PHE A 149 16.63 -4.46 -4.46
C PHE A 149 18.00 -4.74 -3.86
N THR A 150 18.85 -5.47 -4.58
CA THR A 150 20.25 -5.67 -4.16
C THR A 150 20.99 -4.33 -4.05
N ALA A 151 21.79 -4.19 -2.98
CA ALA A 151 22.59 -3.00 -2.69
C ALA A 151 23.90 -2.92 -3.50
N ALA A 152 24.26 -3.99 -4.21
CA ALA A 152 25.49 -4.09 -4.98
C ALA A 152 25.76 -2.91 -5.96
N PRO A 153 24.79 -2.37 -6.71
CA PRO A 153 25.04 -1.27 -7.64
C PRO A 153 25.18 0.12 -6.97
N TYR A 154 24.91 0.23 -5.67
CA TYR A 154 24.96 1.51 -4.94
C TYR A 154 26.17 1.61 -3.99
N GLN A 155 27.04 0.59 -3.98
CA GLN A 155 28.27 0.62 -3.19
C GLN A 155 29.37 1.32 -3.98
N ASP A 156 29.44 2.64 -3.80
CA ASP A 156 30.56 3.42 -4.33
C ASP A 156 31.79 3.20 -3.43
N ALA A 157 32.78 2.46 -3.94
CA ALA A 157 33.99 2.12 -3.20
C ALA A 157 34.84 3.35 -2.81
N SER A 158 34.53 4.51 -3.41
CA SER A 158 35.21 5.79 -3.19
C SER A 158 34.54 6.67 -2.12
N ALA A 159 33.34 6.33 -1.64
CA ALA A 159 32.62 7.13 -0.67
C ALA A 159 33.11 6.87 0.78
N PRO A 160 33.24 7.93 1.63
CA PRO A 160 33.63 7.76 3.02
C PRO A 160 32.58 6.94 3.78
N ARG A 161 33.05 5.98 4.59
CA ARG A 161 32.17 5.14 5.42
C ARG A 161 31.39 6.01 6.40
N THR A 162 30.08 6.09 6.21
CA THR A 162 29.20 6.75 7.18
C THR A 162 29.03 5.87 8.43
N PRO A 163 28.99 6.46 9.63
CA PRO A 163 28.74 5.71 10.85
C PRO A 163 27.34 5.08 10.80
N CYS A 164 27.21 3.85 11.30
CA CYS A 164 25.98 3.04 11.25
C CYS A 164 24.75 3.79 11.78
N CYS A 165 24.89 4.51 12.90
CA CYS A 165 23.80 5.27 13.51
C CYS A 165 23.29 6.41 12.62
N TYR A 166 24.17 7.01 11.79
CA TYR A 166 23.76 8.05 10.85
C TYR A 166 22.98 7.47 9.68
N SER A 167 23.39 6.31 9.15
CA SER A 167 22.64 5.60 8.11
C SER A 167 21.26 5.17 8.61
N TRP A 168 21.15 4.71 9.86
CA TRP A 168 19.88 4.34 10.47
C TRP A 168 18.96 5.56 10.69
N TRP A 169 19.53 6.69 11.15
CA TRP A 169 18.79 7.94 11.31
C TRP A 169 18.35 8.52 9.96
N SER A 170 19.21 8.44 8.94
CA SER A 170 18.90 8.84 7.57
C SER A 170 17.77 8.04 6.95
N MET A 171 17.69 6.73 7.24
CA MET A 171 16.56 5.89 6.81
C MET A 171 15.25 6.25 7.49
N LEU A 172 15.31 6.78 8.72
CA LEU A 172 14.14 7.20 9.50
C LEU A 172 13.76 8.67 9.29
N ASP A 173 14.52 9.42 8.50
CA ASP A 173 14.25 10.84 8.28
C ASP A 173 13.02 11.03 7.38
N VAL A 174 11.91 11.46 8.00
CA VAL A 174 10.64 11.75 7.30
C VAL A 174 10.71 13.10 6.57
N SER A 175 11.81 13.85 6.70
CA SER A 175 11.99 15.15 6.06
C SER A 175 11.87 15.09 4.55
N ASP A 176 12.27 14.00 3.91
CA ASP A 176 12.10 13.80 2.46
C ASP A 176 10.64 13.67 2.07
N VAL A 177 9.86 12.87 2.80
CA VAL A 177 8.41 12.73 2.58
C VAL A 177 7.72 14.08 2.76
N LYS A 178 8.10 14.84 3.79
CA LYS A 178 7.55 16.19 4.02
C LYS A 178 7.91 17.13 2.87
N ARG A 179 9.16 17.12 2.38
CA ARG A 179 9.58 17.95 1.24
C ARG A 179 8.83 17.59 -0.04
N ASP A 180 8.66 16.31 -0.33
CA ASP A 180 7.89 15.84 -1.49
C ASP A 180 6.41 16.25 -1.40
N VAL A 181 5.79 16.15 -0.22
CA VAL A 181 4.40 16.59 0.01
C VAL A 181 4.28 18.11 -0.14
N VAL A 182 5.20 18.89 0.42
CA VAL A 182 5.19 20.36 0.30
C VAL A 182 5.41 20.80 -1.15
N GLN A 183 6.33 20.17 -1.88
CA GLN A 183 6.53 20.43 -3.30
C GLN A 183 5.31 20.05 -4.14
N HIS A 184 4.63 18.95 -3.79
CA HIS A 184 3.39 18.55 -4.44
C HIS A 184 2.26 19.57 -4.23
N VAL A 185 2.06 20.03 -2.99
CA VAL A 185 1.04 21.05 -2.67
C VAL A 185 1.34 22.37 -3.38
N ARG A 186 2.61 22.77 -3.51
CA ARG A 186 3.00 24.00 -4.23
C ARG A 186 2.79 23.97 -5.75
N HIS A 187 2.78 22.78 -6.38
CA HIS A 187 2.57 22.65 -7.82
C HIS A 187 1.11 22.39 -8.21
N VAL A 188 0.30 21.88 -7.27
CA VAL A 188 -1.12 21.60 -7.49
C VAL A 188 -2.02 22.76 -7.01
N GLY A 189 -1.54 23.56 -6.05
CA GLY A 189 -2.20 24.77 -5.56
C GLY A 189 -1.89 26.02 -6.38
#